data_AF-A0AAU9SAE7-F1
#
_entry.id   AF-A0AAU9SAE7-F1
#
_cell.length_a   1.000
_cell.length_b   1.000
_cell.length_c   1.000
_cell.angle_alpha   90.00
_cell.angle_beta   90.00
_cell.angle_gamma   90.00
#
_symmetry.space_group_name_H-M   'P 1'
#
loop_
_entity.id
_entity.type
_entity.pdbx_description
1 polymer ?
#
loop_
_entity_poly.entity_id
_entity_poly.type
_entity_poly.pdbx_seq_one_letter_code
_entity_poly.pdbx_strand_id
1 'polypeptide(L)'
;MRYAVLAAGKRVRPILCLASCELVGGKENAAMPAACAVEMIHTMSLIKDDLPCMDNDDLRRGKPTTHKVYGEGVAILSGGALLSLAFEHMTTAEISPEKMVWSVRELARSIGTRGLVAGQAKDISSEGLDLNKVGLEHLEFIHVHKTAVLLETAAVLGAIIGGGTNEEIESVRKFARCIGLLFQVVDDILDETKSSEELGKTAGKDQLLGKLTYPKLMGLEKSKEFVKRLTRDARQHLQGFSSEKVAPLVALTNFIANRNN
;
A
#
# COMPACT_ATOMS: atom_id res chain seq x y z
N MET A 1 -17.09 -3.33 10.07
CA MET A 1 -15.64 -3.55 10.34
C MET A 1 -15.16 -4.98 10.06
N ARG A 2 -15.50 -5.99 10.88
CA ARG A 2 -15.00 -7.38 10.72
C ARG A 2 -15.22 -7.97 9.32
N TYR A 3 -16.40 -7.74 8.74
CA TYR A 3 -16.74 -8.13 7.38
C TYR A 3 -15.66 -7.72 6.36
N ALA A 4 -15.21 -6.47 6.40
CA ALA A 4 -14.24 -5.92 5.47
C ALA A 4 -12.80 -6.37 5.81
N VAL A 5 -12.41 -6.26 7.09
CA VAL A 5 -11.02 -6.56 7.51
C VAL A 5 -10.69 -8.04 7.33
N LEU A 6 -11.61 -8.93 7.68
CA LEU A 6 -11.39 -10.37 7.64
C LEU A 6 -11.72 -11.00 6.27
N ALA A 7 -12.20 -10.21 5.30
CA ALA A 7 -12.31 -10.67 3.92
C ALA A 7 -10.93 -11.05 3.36
N ALA A 8 -10.90 -12.04 2.47
CA ALA A 8 -9.66 -12.54 1.87
C ALA A 8 -8.83 -11.40 1.25
N GLY A 9 -7.54 -11.37 1.51
CA GLY A 9 -6.63 -10.35 0.99
C GLY A 9 -5.19 -10.83 1.10
N LYS A 10 -4.30 -10.29 0.26
CA LYS A 10 -2.90 -10.74 0.14
C LYS A 10 -2.05 -10.45 1.39
N ARG A 11 -2.51 -9.54 2.26
CA ARG A 11 -1.82 -9.08 3.49
C ARG A 11 -0.36 -8.65 3.30
N VAL A 12 -0.06 -8.08 2.13
CA VAL A 12 1.30 -7.62 1.77
C VAL A 12 1.85 -6.62 2.76
N ARG A 13 1.03 -5.68 3.25
CA ARG A 13 1.44 -4.63 4.20
C ARG A 13 1.79 -5.21 5.58
N PRO A 14 0.94 -6.04 6.22
CA PRO A 14 1.33 -6.78 7.42
C PRO A 14 2.62 -7.58 7.25
N ILE A 15 2.73 -8.37 6.19
CA ILE A 15 3.93 -9.20 5.92
C ILE A 15 5.18 -8.33 5.82
N LEU A 16 5.09 -7.19 5.11
CA LEU A 16 6.19 -6.23 4.98
C LEU A 16 6.59 -5.64 6.34
N CYS A 17 5.62 -5.29 7.19
CA CYS A 17 5.89 -4.79 8.54
C CYS A 17 6.64 -5.81 9.40
N LEU A 18 6.16 -7.06 9.42
CA LEU A 18 6.77 -8.13 10.19
C LEU A 18 8.19 -8.45 9.68
N ALA A 19 8.36 -8.60 8.36
CA ALA A 19 9.66 -8.89 7.76
C ALA A 19 10.68 -7.75 7.99
N SER A 20 10.24 -6.49 7.98
CA SER A 20 11.13 -5.36 8.30
C SER A 20 11.50 -5.29 9.79
N CYS A 21 10.64 -5.76 10.70
CA CYS A 21 10.97 -5.91 12.12
C CYS A 21 12.07 -6.96 12.31
N GLU A 22 11.92 -8.13 11.69
CA GLU A 22 12.90 -9.22 11.77
C GLU A 22 14.23 -8.87 11.10
N LEU A 23 14.20 -8.13 9.99
CA LEU A 23 15.39 -7.65 9.28
C LEU A 23 16.37 -6.93 10.21
N VAL A 24 15.86 -6.10 11.12
CA VAL A 24 16.66 -5.33 12.08
C VAL A 24 16.87 -6.06 13.42
N GLY A 25 16.44 -7.32 13.53
CA GLY A 25 16.63 -8.17 14.72
C GLY A 25 15.48 -8.16 15.74
N GLY A 26 14.35 -7.56 15.39
CA GLY A 26 13.12 -7.62 16.19
C GLY A 26 12.42 -8.98 16.13
N LYS A 27 11.32 -9.09 16.87
CA LYS A 27 10.46 -10.30 16.90
C LYS A 27 9.11 -10.01 16.25
N GLU A 28 8.56 -10.99 15.53
CA GLU A 28 7.24 -10.90 14.90
C GLU A 28 6.15 -10.38 15.86
N ASN A 29 6.03 -10.99 17.04
CA ASN A 29 5.02 -10.63 18.04
C ASN A 29 5.07 -9.17 18.48
N ALA A 30 6.27 -8.54 18.48
CA ALA A 30 6.40 -7.13 18.85
C ALA A 30 5.80 -6.20 17.79
N ALA A 31 5.89 -6.57 16.51
CA ALA A 31 5.37 -5.80 15.39
C ALA A 31 3.92 -6.15 15.01
N MET A 32 3.37 -7.24 15.55
CA MET A 32 2.00 -7.68 15.24
C MET A 32 0.93 -6.60 15.45
N PRO A 33 0.93 -5.80 16.55
CA PRO A 33 -0.04 -4.72 16.72
C PRO A 33 0.05 -3.66 15.62
N ALA A 34 1.27 -3.28 15.20
CA ALA A 34 1.47 -2.33 14.11
C ALA A 34 1.11 -2.91 12.75
N ALA A 35 1.43 -4.18 12.49
CA ALA A 35 1.03 -4.88 11.28
C ALA A 35 -0.50 -4.91 11.14
N CYS A 36 -1.21 -5.19 12.24
CA CYS A 36 -2.68 -5.13 12.30
C CYS A 36 -3.19 -3.70 12.07
N ALA A 37 -2.59 -2.70 12.71
CA ALA A 37 -2.97 -1.30 12.54
C ALA A 37 -2.88 -0.84 11.08
N VAL A 38 -1.80 -1.19 10.38
CA VAL A 38 -1.64 -0.86 8.96
C VAL A 38 -2.71 -1.55 8.10
N GLU A 39 -3.07 -2.79 8.38
CA GLU A 39 -4.15 -3.48 7.64
C GLU A 39 -5.54 -2.90 7.94
N MET A 40 -5.77 -2.40 9.16
CA MET A 40 -6.99 -1.66 9.49
C MET A 40 -7.07 -0.35 8.69
N ILE A 41 -5.96 0.39 8.58
CA ILE A 41 -5.86 1.59 7.74
C ILE A 41 -6.06 1.26 6.26
N HIS A 42 -5.42 0.19 5.77
CA HIS A 42 -5.61 -0.24 4.39
C HIS A 42 -7.07 -0.63 4.12
N THR A 43 -7.68 -1.37 5.04
CA THR A 43 -9.08 -1.79 4.87
C THR A 43 -10.01 -0.60 4.92
N MET A 44 -9.79 0.36 5.83
CA MET A 44 -10.65 1.53 5.92
C MET A 44 -10.55 2.44 4.69
N SER A 45 -9.37 2.50 4.06
CA SER A 45 -9.23 3.25 2.81
C SER A 45 -10.07 2.61 1.72
N LEU A 46 -10.05 1.28 1.58
CA LEU A 46 -10.87 0.55 0.60
C LEU A 46 -12.37 0.73 0.85
N ILE A 47 -12.83 0.66 2.12
CA ILE A 47 -14.24 0.87 2.45
C ILE A 47 -14.72 2.25 1.98
N LYS A 48 -13.87 3.28 2.12
CA LYS A 48 -14.19 4.64 1.67
C LYS A 48 -14.11 4.76 0.15
N ASP A 49 -13.09 4.18 -0.48
CA ASP A 49 -12.90 4.16 -1.94
C ASP A 49 -14.12 3.56 -2.63
N ASP A 50 -14.70 2.51 -2.05
CA ASP A 50 -15.87 1.80 -2.59
C ASP A 50 -17.19 2.59 -2.53
N LEU A 51 -17.26 3.73 -1.85
CA LEU A 51 -18.53 4.46 -1.65
C LEU A 51 -19.08 5.04 -2.98
N PRO A 52 -20.41 5.27 -3.08
CA PRO A 52 -21.01 5.84 -4.29
C PRO A 52 -20.47 7.21 -4.71
N CYS A 53 -19.99 8.01 -3.77
CA CYS A 53 -19.37 9.31 -4.04
C CYS A 53 -17.87 9.25 -4.37
N MET A 54 -17.32 8.04 -4.50
CA MET A 54 -15.92 7.74 -4.78
C MET A 54 -15.87 6.83 -6.03
N ASP A 55 -15.28 5.63 -5.96
CA ASP A 55 -15.21 4.71 -7.12
C ASP A 55 -16.54 3.99 -7.41
N ASN A 56 -17.53 4.10 -6.51
CA ASN A 56 -18.86 3.47 -6.61
C ASN A 56 -18.81 1.97 -6.96
N ASP A 57 -17.92 1.23 -6.29
CA ASP A 57 -17.71 -0.19 -6.55
C ASP A 57 -18.75 -1.07 -5.86
N ASP A 58 -19.29 -2.04 -6.61
CA ASP A 58 -20.26 -3.01 -6.09
C ASP A 58 -19.57 -4.23 -5.44
N LEU A 59 -18.34 -4.55 -5.86
CA LEU A 59 -17.57 -5.72 -5.41
C LEU A 59 -16.16 -5.35 -4.94
N ARG A 60 -15.71 -6.01 -3.88
CA ARG A 60 -14.33 -5.94 -3.35
C ARG A 60 -13.93 -7.31 -2.80
N ARG A 61 -12.75 -7.80 -3.20
CA ARG A 61 -12.21 -9.10 -2.74
C ARG A 61 -13.21 -10.26 -2.96
N GLY A 62 -13.88 -10.26 -4.12
CA GLY A 62 -14.88 -11.28 -4.50
C GLY A 62 -16.19 -11.25 -3.72
N LYS A 63 -16.48 -10.19 -2.95
CA LYS A 63 -17.71 -10.04 -2.17
C LYS A 63 -18.34 -8.66 -2.38
N PRO A 64 -19.63 -8.46 -2.12
CA PRO A 64 -20.25 -7.14 -2.16
C PRO A 64 -19.54 -6.16 -1.23
N THR A 65 -19.38 -4.91 -1.68
CA THR A 65 -18.72 -3.86 -0.88
C THR A 65 -19.50 -3.56 0.40
N THR A 66 -18.81 -2.95 1.38
CA THR A 66 -19.41 -2.73 2.71
C THR A 66 -20.71 -1.93 2.63
N HIS A 67 -20.77 -0.93 1.72
CA HIS A 67 -21.96 -0.10 1.55
C HIS A 67 -23.13 -0.85 0.88
N LYS A 68 -22.85 -1.84 0.03
CA LYS A 68 -23.91 -2.70 -0.55
C LYS A 68 -24.52 -3.64 0.48
N VAL A 69 -23.72 -4.15 1.41
CA VAL A 69 -24.21 -5.09 2.44
C VAL A 69 -24.90 -4.36 3.59
N TYR A 70 -24.35 -3.22 4.04
CA TYR A 70 -24.78 -2.57 5.28
C TYR A 70 -25.24 -1.11 5.11
N GLY A 71 -25.25 -0.58 3.89
CA GLY A 71 -25.57 0.82 3.60
C GLY A 71 -24.39 1.78 3.78
N GLU A 72 -24.51 2.96 3.18
CA GLU A 72 -23.45 4.00 3.17
C GLU A 72 -23.09 4.49 4.58
N GLY A 73 -24.09 4.74 5.43
CA GLY A 73 -23.86 5.22 6.80
C GLY A 73 -22.99 4.26 7.62
N VAL A 74 -23.24 2.94 7.53
CA VAL A 74 -22.45 1.92 8.24
C VAL A 74 -21.05 1.79 7.64
N ALA A 75 -20.90 1.95 6.33
CA ALA A 75 -19.59 1.95 5.66
C ALA A 75 -18.73 3.14 6.12
N ILE A 76 -19.29 4.35 6.15
CA ILE A 76 -18.61 5.57 6.63
C ILE A 76 -18.17 5.39 8.09
N LEU A 77 -19.07 4.96 8.98
CA LEU A 77 -18.78 4.73 10.39
C LEU A 77 -17.74 3.62 10.59
N SER A 78 -17.82 2.53 9.82
CA SER A 78 -16.83 1.44 9.86
C SER A 78 -15.44 1.93 9.46
N GLY A 79 -15.34 2.80 8.45
CA GLY A 79 -14.09 3.40 8.03
C GLY A 79 -13.47 4.28 9.13
N GLY A 80 -14.28 5.14 9.76
CA GLY A 80 -13.86 5.96 10.89
C GLY A 80 -13.41 5.15 12.10
N ALA A 81 -14.18 4.13 12.48
CA ALA A 81 -13.86 3.26 13.60
C ALA A 81 -12.58 2.44 13.38
N LEU A 82 -12.30 1.97 12.16
CA LEU A 82 -11.05 1.28 11.85
C LEU A 82 -9.83 2.19 11.90
N LEU A 83 -9.98 3.46 11.50
CA LEU A 83 -8.93 4.47 11.65
C LEU A 83 -8.59 4.68 13.13
N SER A 84 -9.60 4.85 13.99
CA SER A 84 -9.39 4.98 15.44
C SER A 84 -8.77 3.73 16.05
N LEU A 85 -9.31 2.55 15.71
CA LEU A 85 -8.83 1.27 16.21
C LEU A 85 -7.38 0.98 15.79
N ALA A 86 -6.94 1.44 14.62
CA ALA A 86 -5.56 1.27 14.19
C ALA A 86 -4.57 1.93 15.19
N PHE A 87 -4.84 3.16 15.61
CA PHE A 87 -4.00 3.85 16.59
C PHE A 87 -4.11 3.23 17.98
N GLU A 88 -5.32 2.93 18.45
CA GLU A 88 -5.56 2.29 19.74
C GLU A 88 -4.86 0.92 19.83
N HIS A 89 -4.99 0.10 18.79
CA HIS A 89 -4.40 -1.22 18.77
C HIS A 89 -2.88 -1.16 18.65
N MET A 90 -2.34 -0.24 17.85
CA MET A 90 -0.89 -0.08 17.73
C MET A 90 -0.22 0.24 19.07
N THR A 91 -0.89 1.00 19.97
CA THR A 91 -0.34 1.33 21.29
C THR A 91 -0.27 0.14 22.24
N THR A 92 -0.75 -1.04 21.84
CA THR A 92 -0.57 -2.30 22.59
C THR A 92 0.79 -2.96 22.35
N ALA A 93 1.60 -2.46 21.41
CA ALA A 93 2.96 -2.95 21.21
C ALA A 93 3.87 -2.61 22.40
N GLU A 94 4.58 -3.61 22.92
CA GLU A 94 5.49 -3.48 24.06
C GLU A 94 6.85 -2.89 23.62
N ILE A 95 6.87 -1.57 23.40
CA ILE A 95 8.07 -0.80 23.03
C ILE A 95 8.23 0.44 23.92
N SER A 96 9.37 1.13 23.81
CA SER A 96 9.57 2.37 24.57
C SER A 96 8.58 3.47 24.12
N PRO A 97 8.15 4.37 25.03
CA PRO A 97 7.26 5.47 24.70
C PRO A 97 7.76 6.35 23.53
N GLU A 98 9.07 6.57 23.42
CA GLU A 98 9.68 7.36 22.34
C GLU A 98 9.48 6.69 20.98
N LYS A 99 9.71 5.36 20.90
CA LYS A 99 9.47 4.58 19.69
C LYS A 99 7.98 4.53 19.35
N MET A 100 7.09 4.47 20.34
CA MET A 100 5.65 4.53 20.13
C MET A 100 5.21 5.88 19.54
N VAL A 101 5.67 6.99 20.11
CA VAL A 101 5.37 8.33 19.58
C VAL A 101 5.92 8.50 18.17
N TRP A 102 7.11 7.99 17.89
CA TRP A 102 7.65 8.00 16.52
C TRP A 102 6.77 7.18 15.57
N SER A 103 6.40 5.96 15.95
CA SER A 103 5.53 5.08 15.16
C SER A 103 4.17 5.72 14.86
N VAL A 104 3.52 6.30 15.88
CA VAL A 104 2.27 7.06 15.72
C VAL A 104 2.44 8.22 14.75
N ARG A 105 3.55 8.97 14.84
CA ARG A 105 3.84 10.09 13.95
C ARG A 105 4.05 9.63 12.50
N GLU A 106 4.78 8.54 12.27
CA GLU A 106 4.97 7.96 10.94
C GLU A 106 3.63 7.55 10.34
N LEU A 107 2.80 6.81 11.09
CA LEU A 107 1.49 6.38 10.62
C LEU A 107 0.58 7.57 10.31
N ALA A 108 0.46 8.52 11.23
CA ALA A 108 -0.39 9.71 11.05
C ALA A 108 0.02 10.55 9.84
N ARG A 109 1.33 10.74 9.61
CA ARG A 109 1.84 11.47 8.44
C ARG A 109 1.50 10.75 7.13
N SER A 110 1.61 9.43 7.12
CA SER A 110 1.37 8.60 5.92
C SER A 110 -0.09 8.54 5.47
N ILE A 111 -1.04 8.75 6.39
CA ILE A 111 -2.47 8.68 6.07
C ILE A 111 -3.10 10.05 5.84
N GLY A 112 -2.44 11.13 6.27
CA GLY A 112 -2.99 12.48 6.23
C GLY A 112 -2.76 13.22 4.91
N THR A 113 -2.66 14.55 5.01
CA THR A 113 -2.55 15.51 3.89
C THR A 113 -1.23 15.45 3.12
N ARG A 114 -0.31 14.56 3.50
CA ARG A 114 0.97 14.33 2.83
C ARG A 114 1.16 12.87 2.40
N GLY A 115 0.10 12.07 2.42
CA GLY A 115 0.14 10.66 2.11
C GLY A 115 -1.17 10.20 1.50
N LEU A 116 -1.76 9.13 2.03
CA LEU A 116 -2.91 8.43 1.48
C LEU A 116 -4.03 9.36 1.03
N VAL A 117 -4.48 10.26 1.90
CA VAL A 117 -5.57 11.20 1.58
C VAL A 117 -5.17 12.20 0.49
N ALA A 118 -3.91 12.63 0.43
CA ALA A 118 -3.44 13.52 -0.65
C ALA A 118 -3.42 12.80 -2.01
N GLY A 119 -2.96 11.54 -2.04
CA GLY A 119 -3.02 10.71 -3.24
C GLY A 119 -4.45 10.48 -3.70
N GLN A 120 -5.36 10.16 -2.77
CA GLN A 120 -6.77 9.97 -3.07
C GLN A 120 -7.43 11.24 -3.61
N ALA A 121 -7.23 12.39 -2.98
CA ALA A 121 -7.80 13.65 -3.42
C ALA A 121 -7.26 14.05 -4.81
N LYS A 122 -5.97 13.79 -5.05
CA LYS A 122 -5.36 14.03 -6.36
C LYS A 122 -5.92 13.09 -7.43
N ASP A 123 -6.15 11.82 -7.12
CA ASP A 123 -6.78 10.85 -8.03
C ASP A 123 -8.17 11.32 -8.47
N ILE A 124 -9.05 11.63 -7.50
CA ILE A 124 -10.43 12.10 -7.77
C ILE A 124 -10.43 13.40 -8.58
N SER A 125 -9.61 14.39 -8.20
CA SER A 125 -9.50 15.65 -8.95
C SER A 125 -8.86 15.51 -10.33
N SER A 126 -8.33 14.33 -10.65
CA SER A 126 -7.78 14.01 -11.97
C SER A 126 -8.77 13.32 -12.90
N GLU A 127 -9.92 12.89 -12.40
CA GLU A 127 -10.97 12.30 -13.22
C GLU A 127 -11.48 13.32 -14.25
N GLY A 128 -11.50 12.92 -15.52
CA GLY A 128 -11.92 13.79 -16.63
C GLY A 128 -10.91 14.85 -17.06
N LEU A 129 -9.70 14.90 -16.48
CA LEU A 129 -8.63 15.76 -17.01
C LEU A 129 -8.16 15.28 -18.39
N ASP A 130 -7.82 16.24 -19.25
CA ASP A 130 -7.17 15.97 -20.52
C ASP A 130 -5.79 15.35 -20.28
N LEU A 131 -5.63 14.09 -20.69
CA LEU A 131 -4.44 13.30 -20.45
C LEU A 131 -3.19 13.86 -21.14
N ASN A 132 -3.37 14.73 -22.13
CA ASN A 132 -2.27 15.45 -22.77
C ASN A 132 -1.70 16.59 -21.90
N LYS A 133 -2.38 16.95 -20.80
CA LYS A 133 -1.99 18.02 -19.86
C LYS A 133 -1.42 17.49 -18.54
N VAL A 134 -1.42 16.18 -18.35
CA VAL A 134 -0.96 15.52 -17.12
C VAL A 134 0.14 14.53 -17.47
N GLY A 135 1.33 14.77 -16.91
CA GLY A 135 2.54 14.01 -17.20
C GLY A 135 2.86 12.94 -16.17
N LEU A 136 4.01 12.31 -16.36
CA LEU A 136 4.53 11.24 -15.49
C LEU A 136 4.63 11.67 -14.02
N GLU A 137 5.05 12.91 -13.74
CA GLU A 137 5.19 13.43 -12.38
C GLU A 137 3.85 13.47 -11.63
N HIS A 138 2.76 13.76 -12.33
CA HIS A 138 1.42 13.80 -11.76
C HIS A 138 0.92 12.39 -11.44
N LEU A 139 1.15 11.44 -12.35
CA LEU A 139 0.85 10.02 -12.09
C LEU A 139 1.67 9.47 -10.92
N GLU A 140 2.98 9.75 -10.91
CA GLU A 140 3.86 9.31 -9.84
C GLU A 140 3.44 9.90 -8.50
N PHE A 141 3.00 11.16 -8.45
CA PHE A 141 2.44 11.74 -7.23
C PHE A 141 1.24 10.92 -6.72
N ILE A 142 0.27 10.61 -7.59
CA ILE A 142 -0.90 9.80 -7.20
C ILE A 142 -0.45 8.45 -6.66
N HIS A 143 0.39 7.74 -7.42
CA HIS A 143 0.81 6.38 -7.09
C HIS A 143 1.66 6.29 -5.82
N VAL A 144 2.57 7.24 -5.64
CA VAL A 144 3.38 7.35 -4.41
C VAL A 144 2.48 7.59 -3.20
N HIS A 145 1.52 8.49 -3.30
CA HIS A 145 0.73 8.92 -2.14
C HIS A 145 -0.47 8.01 -1.87
N LYS A 146 -1.16 7.48 -2.90
CA LYS A 146 -2.33 6.60 -2.75
C LYS A 146 -1.92 5.19 -2.31
N THR A 147 -0.81 4.67 -2.85
CA THR A 147 -0.41 3.27 -2.66
C THR A 147 0.91 3.12 -1.91
N ALA A 148 1.98 3.75 -2.40
CA ALA A 148 3.34 3.46 -1.93
C ALA A 148 3.59 3.89 -0.48
N VAL A 149 3.05 5.05 -0.07
CA VAL A 149 3.30 5.62 1.26
C VAL A 149 2.88 4.68 2.38
N LEU A 150 1.79 3.92 2.23
CA LEU A 150 1.34 2.99 3.27
C LEU A 150 2.18 1.72 3.31
N LEU A 151 2.78 1.30 2.19
CA LEU A 151 3.77 0.22 2.15
C LEU A 151 5.09 0.67 2.80
N GLU A 152 5.54 1.89 2.48
CA GLU A 152 6.69 2.53 3.14
C GLU A 152 6.50 2.55 4.65
N THR A 153 5.36 3.06 5.11
CA THR A 153 5.04 3.13 6.53
C THR A 153 4.97 1.74 7.18
N ALA A 154 4.40 0.73 6.51
CA ALA A 154 4.40 -0.63 7.05
C ALA A 154 5.82 -1.12 7.37
N ALA A 155 6.73 -0.98 6.41
CA ALA A 155 8.13 -1.39 6.56
C ALA A 155 8.85 -0.60 7.66
N VAL A 156 8.68 0.73 7.65
CA VAL A 156 9.30 1.64 8.63
C VAL A 156 8.82 1.38 10.05
N LEU A 157 7.52 1.15 10.26
CA LEU A 157 6.98 0.78 11.57
C LEU A 157 7.60 -0.52 12.07
N GLY A 158 7.75 -1.51 11.19
CA GLY A 158 8.45 -2.75 11.49
C GLY A 158 9.87 -2.49 11.98
N ALA A 159 10.65 -1.72 11.21
CA ALA A 159 12.04 -1.41 11.55
C ALA A 159 12.18 -0.59 12.86
N ILE A 160 11.30 0.38 13.13
CA ILE A 160 11.28 1.14 14.39
C ILE A 160 11.03 0.20 15.58
N ILE A 161 9.99 -0.64 15.47
CA ILE A 161 9.60 -1.59 16.53
C ILE A 161 10.69 -2.63 16.77
N GLY A 162 11.29 -3.16 15.69
CA GLY A 162 12.39 -4.09 15.76
C GLY A 162 13.68 -3.49 16.31
N GLY A 163 13.75 -2.17 16.47
CA GLY A 163 14.86 -1.47 17.07
C GLY A 163 16.04 -1.22 16.14
N GLY A 164 15.76 -1.10 14.85
CA GLY A 164 16.78 -0.71 13.88
C GLY A 164 17.35 0.68 14.14
N THR A 165 18.57 0.91 13.67
CA THR A 165 19.19 2.24 13.72
C THR A 165 18.51 3.20 12.74
N ASN A 166 18.81 4.50 12.84
CA ASN A 166 18.28 5.49 11.89
C ASN A 166 18.69 5.17 10.44
N GLU A 167 19.92 4.68 10.25
CA GLU A 167 20.47 4.29 8.94
C GLU A 167 19.76 3.05 8.38
N GLU A 168 19.48 2.06 9.22
CA GLU A 168 18.72 0.86 8.85
C GLU A 168 17.27 1.23 8.49
N ILE A 169 16.63 2.06 9.30
CA ILE A 169 15.25 2.54 9.06
C ILE A 169 15.17 3.32 7.75
N GLU A 170 16.15 4.19 7.46
CA GLU A 170 16.18 4.94 6.20
C GLU A 170 16.46 4.03 4.99
N SER A 171 17.27 2.99 5.16
CA SER A 171 17.49 1.98 4.11
C SER A 171 16.20 1.20 3.82
N VAL A 172 15.48 0.77 4.87
CA VAL A 172 14.17 0.13 4.76
C VAL A 172 13.15 1.06 4.10
N ARG A 173 13.16 2.36 4.44
CA ARG A 173 12.30 3.37 3.83
C ARG A 173 12.50 3.47 2.32
N LYS A 174 13.76 3.59 1.88
CA LYS A 174 14.12 3.66 0.45
C LYS A 174 13.75 2.37 -0.28
N PHE A 175 14.03 1.21 0.31
CA PHE A 175 13.56 -0.08 -0.19
C PHE A 175 12.04 -0.09 -0.40
N ALA A 176 11.27 0.27 0.63
CA ALA A 176 9.82 0.18 0.61
C ALA A 176 9.16 1.20 -0.36
N ARG A 177 9.81 2.34 -0.61
CA ARG A 177 9.41 3.27 -1.70
C ARG A 177 9.49 2.60 -3.06
N CYS A 178 10.60 1.94 -3.36
CA CYS A 178 10.75 1.19 -4.61
C CYS A 178 9.67 0.10 -4.73
N ILE A 179 9.41 -0.64 -3.65
CA ILE A 179 8.37 -1.68 -3.62
C ILE A 179 6.97 -1.11 -3.81
N GLY A 180 6.66 0.02 -3.18
CA GLY A 180 5.37 0.67 -3.31
C GLY A 180 5.08 1.12 -4.73
N LEU A 181 6.08 1.71 -5.40
CA LEU A 181 5.96 2.11 -6.80
C LEU A 181 5.90 0.90 -7.72
N LEU A 182 6.74 -0.11 -7.48
CA LEU A 182 6.75 -1.38 -8.22
C LEU A 182 5.37 -2.05 -8.19
N PHE A 183 4.73 -2.08 -7.03
CA PHE A 183 3.41 -2.68 -6.86
C PHE A 183 2.37 -2.04 -7.81
N GLN A 184 2.41 -0.73 -7.94
CA GLN A 184 1.47 0.01 -8.77
C GLN A 184 1.78 -0.09 -10.25
N VAL A 185 3.06 -0.01 -10.66
CA VAL A 185 3.46 -0.24 -12.06
C VAL A 185 3.03 -1.64 -12.52
N VAL A 186 3.16 -2.65 -11.67
CA VAL A 186 2.69 -4.01 -11.99
C VAL A 186 1.17 -4.08 -12.05
N ASP A 187 0.43 -3.41 -11.15
CA ASP A 187 -1.04 -3.36 -11.22
C ASP A 187 -1.51 -2.73 -12.55
N ASP A 188 -0.93 -1.59 -12.93
CA ASP A 188 -1.23 -0.91 -14.20
C ASP A 188 -0.94 -1.80 -15.42
N ILE A 189 0.16 -2.57 -15.41
CA ILE A 189 0.49 -3.52 -16.49
C ILE A 189 -0.51 -4.67 -16.52
N LEU A 190 -0.89 -5.23 -15.37
CA LEU A 190 -1.84 -6.33 -15.29
C LEU A 190 -3.23 -5.89 -15.76
N ASP A 191 -3.68 -4.70 -15.38
CA ASP A 191 -4.98 -4.16 -15.79
C ASP A 191 -5.10 -3.93 -17.31
N GLU A 192 -3.98 -3.69 -18.00
CA GLU A 192 -3.93 -3.58 -19.46
C GLU A 192 -3.78 -4.93 -20.17
N THR A 193 -3.20 -5.94 -19.52
CA THR A 193 -2.81 -7.20 -20.18
C THR A 193 -3.63 -8.42 -19.77
N LYS A 194 -4.43 -8.35 -18.70
CA LYS A 194 -5.19 -9.47 -18.14
C LYS A 194 -6.70 -9.27 -18.22
N SER A 195 -7.43 -10.39 -18.24
CA SER A 195 -8.89 -10.41 -18.22
C SER A 195 -9.47 -10.15 -16.81
N SER A 196 -10.75 -9.76 -16.72
CA SER A 196 -11.44 -9.53 -15.44
C SER A 196 -11.50 -10.80 -14.59
N GLU A 197 -11.67 -11.95 -15.23
CA GLU A 197 -11.69 -13.27 -14.59
C GLU A 197 -10.35 -13.61 -13.93
N GLU A 198 -9.23 -13.26 -14.57
CA GLU A 198 -7.88 -13.50 -14.04
C GLU A 198 -7.55 -12.58 -12.85
N LEU A 199 -8.06 -11.34 -12.85
CA LEU A 199 -7.76 -10.35 -11.81
C LEU A 199 -8.72 -10.38 -10.62
N GLY A 200 -9.91 -10.97 -10.78
CA GLY A 200 -10.95 -10.96 -9.74
C GLY A 200 -11.53 -9.56 -9.44
N LYS A 201 -11.31 -8.61 -10.37
CA LYS A 201 -11.87 -7.25 -10.44
C LYS A 201 -12.21 -6.93 -11.89
N THR A 202 -13.02 -5.91 -12.14
CA THR A 202 -13.35 -5.45 -13.50
C THR A 202 -12.08 -4.93 -14.21
N ALA A 203 -11.53 -5.71 -15.15
CA ALA A 203 -10.40 -5.30 -15.98
C ALA A 203 -10.81 -4.20 -16.96
N GLY A 204 -9.86 -3.35 -17.38
CA GLY A 204 -10.12 -2.25 -18.31
C GLY A 204 -10.96 -1.10 -17.75
N LYS A 205 -11.36 -1.12 -16.47
CA LYS A 205 -12.05 0.00 -15.79
C LYS A 205 -11.23 1.29 -15.92
N ASP A 206 -9.91 1.20 -15.79
CA ASP A 206 -9.01 2.35 -15.95
C ASP A 206 -9.02 2.92 -17.37
N GLN A 207 -9.15 2.08 -18.40
CA GLN A 207 -9.31 2.55 -19.78
C GLN A 207 -10.68 3.22 -19.98
N LEU A 208 -11.75 2.62 -19.44
CA LEU A 208 -13.11 3.15 -19.53
C LEU A 208 -13.27 4.49 -18.78
N LEU A 209 -12.60 4.65 -17.65
CA LEU A 209 -12.57 5.88 -16.85
C LEU A 209 -11.49 6.87 -17.32
N GLY A 210 -10.72 6.50 -18.34
CA GLY A 210 -9.64 7.33 -18.86
C GLY A 210 -8.51 7.59 -17.86
N LYS A 211 -8.36 6.76 -16.81
CA LYS A 211 -7.31 6.92 -15.79
C LYS A 211 -5.91 6.93 -16.44
N LEU A 212 -4.99 7.63 -15.78
CA LEU A 212 -3.58 7.64 -16.14
C LEU A 212 -2.92 6.37 -15.63
N THR A 213 -2.24 5.65 -16.51
CA THR A 213 -1.48 4.46 -16.15
C THR A 213 -0.07 4.56 -16.70
N TYR A 214 0.88 3.81 -16.12
CA TYR A 214 2.25 3.78 -16.63
C TYR A 214 2.33 3.31 -18.09
N PRO A 215 1.70 2.19 -18.50
CA PRO A 215 1.72 1.76 -19.90
C PRO A 215 1.19 2.82 -20.87
N LYS A 216 0.18 3.60 -20.47
CA LYS A 216 -0.38 4.69 -21.29
C LYS A 216 0.57 5.86 -21.49
N LEU A 217 1.34 6.23 -20.46
CA LEU A 217 2.25 7.38 -20.51
C LEU A 217 3.64 7.06 -21.08
N MET A 218 4.17 5.86 -20.83
CA MET A 218 5.52 5.49 -21.26
C MET A 218 5.58 4.31 -22.25
N GLY A 219 4.48 3.62 -22.47
CA GLY A 219 4.42 2.39 -23.27
C GLY A 219 4.74 1.15 -22.43
N LEU A 220 4.08 0.04 -22.76
CA LEU A 220 4.17 -1.24 -22.04
C LEU A 220 5.62 -1.74 -21.85
N GLU A 221 6.45 -1.69 -22.88
CA GLU A 221 7.84 -2.17 -22.79
C GLU A 221 8.69 -1.32 -21.83
N LYS A 222 8.54 0.02 -21.86
CA LYS A 222 9.22 0.89 -20.89
C LYS A 222 8.69 0.68 -19.47
N SER A 223 7.41 0.37 -19.29
CA SER A 223 6.86 0.01 -17.98
C SER A 223 7.47 -1.28 -17.45
N LYS A 224 7.67 -2.31 -18.30
CA LYS A 224 8.38 -3.55 -17.92
C LYS A 224 9.86 -3.30 -17.58
N GLU A 225 10.54 -2.43 -18.31
CA GLU A 225 11.90 -1.99 -17.96
C GLU A 225 11.93 -1.26 -16.61
N PHE A 226 10.92 -0.43 -16.34
CA PHE A 226 10.80 0.27 -15.08
C PHE A 226 10.61 -0.70 -13.90
N VAL A 227 9.79 -1.75 -14.06
CA VAL A 227 9.66 -2.85 -13.09
C VAL A 227 11.03 -3.48 -12.77
N LYS A 228 11.84 -3.77 -13.79
CA LYS A 228 13.20 -4.33 -13.59
C LYS A 228 14.11 -3.37 -12.83
N ARG A 229 14.06 -2.07 -13.17
CA ARG A 229 14.81 -1.02 -12.48
C ARG A 229 14.42 -0.93 -11.00
N LEU A 230 13.13 -0.81 -10.70
CA LEU A 230 12.63 -0.72 -9.31
C LEU A 230 12.99 -1.96 -8.49
N THR A 231 12.93 -3.14 -9.10
CA THR A 231 13.33 -4.41 -8.46
C THR A 231 14.82 -4.40 -8.09
N ARG A 232 15.68 -3.93 -9.00
CA ARG A 232 17.12 -3.82 -8.75
C ARG A 232 17.42 -2.78 -7.66
N ASP A 233 16.82 -1.61 -7.77
CA ASP A 233 17.08 -0.49 -6.86
C ASP A 233 16.59 -0.83 -5.44
N ALA A 234 15.43 -1.51 -5.30
CA ALA A 234 14.96 -2.07 -4.04
C ALA A 234 16.02 -2.98 -3.38
N ARG A 235 16.58 -3.94 -4.13
CA ARG A 235 17.63 -4.84 -3.62
C ARG A 235 18.90 -4.10 -3.20
N GLN A 236 19.27 -3.05 -3.93
CA GLN A 236 20.45 -2.24 -3.60
C GLN A 236 20.32 -1.58 -2.22
N HIS A 237 19.12 -1.13 -1.85
CA HIS A 237 18.86 -0.55 -0.53
C HIS A 237 18.96 -1.55 0.63
N LEU A 238 19.04 -2.85 0.37
CA LEU A 238 19.17 -3.89 1.40
C LEU A 238 20.60 -4.47 1.53
N GLN A 239 21.58 -3.96 0.78
CA GLN A 239 22.95 -4.52 0.77
C GLN A 239 23.70 -4.45 2.11
N GLY A 240 23.29 -3.56 3.03
CA GLY A 240 23.90 -3.43 4.36
C GLY A 240 23.45 -4.50 5.37
N PHE A 241 22.46 -5.32 5.03
CA PHE A 241 21.93 -6.38 5.91
C PHE A 241 22.48 -7.75 5.50
N SER A 242 22.46 -8.71 6.43
CA SER A 242 22.86 -10.09 6.11
C SER A 242 21.90 -10.73 5.11
N SER A 243 22.43 -11.57 4.22
CA SER A 243 21.66 -12.21 3.15
C SER A 243 20.47 -13.04 3.67
N GLU A 244 20.65 -13.72 4.80
CA GLU A 244 19.60 -14.50 5.47
C GLU A 244 18.40 -13.61 5.87
N LYS A 245 18.67 -12.46 6.50
CA LYS A 245 17.63 -11.53 6.96
C LYS A 245 16.93 -10.80 5.82
N VAL A 246 17.62 -10.63 4.69
CA VAL A 246 17.09 -9.96 3.48
C VAL A 246 16.17 -10.87 2.66
N ALA A 247 16.31 -12.20 2.78
CA ALA A 247 15.63 -13.16 1.93
C ALA A 247 14.09 -13.01 1.89
N PRO A 248 13.37 -12.79 3.01
CA PRO A 248 11.92 -12.60 2.98
C PRO A 248 11.48 -11.37 2.17
N LEU A 249 12.20 -10.26 2.31
CA LEU A 249 11.91 -9.01 1.58
C LEU A 249 12.21 -9.14 0.08
N VAL A 250 13.27 -9.87 -0.29
CA VAL A 250 13.57 -10.18 -1.70
C VAL A 250 12.54 -11.11 -2.29
N ALA A 251 12.08 -12.13 -1.54
CA ALA A 251 11.01 -13.02 -1.97
C ALA A 251 9.71 -12.24 -2.21
N LEU A 252 9.35 -11.33 -1.30
CA LEU A 252 8.17 -10.45 -1.47
C LEU A 252 8.32 -9.52 -2.69
N THR A 253 9.52 -8.96 -2.90
CA THR A 253 9.82 -8.12 -4.07
C THR A 253 9.61 -8.91 -5.37
N ASN A 254 10.15 -10.13 -5.44
CA ASN A 254 10.00 -10.99 -6.60
C ASN A 254 8.57 -11.43 -6.82
N PHE A 255 7.83 -11.72 -5.74
CA PHE A 255 6.41 -12.01 -5.81
C PHE A 255 5.65 -10.83 -6.43
N ILE A 256 5.87 -9.61 -5.94
CA ILE A 256 5.21 -8.40 -6.47
C ILE A 256 5.56 -8.20 -7.95
N ALA A 257 6.83 -8.33 -8.32
CA ALA A 257 7.29 -8.11 -9.70
C ALA A 257 6.76 -9.14 -10.71
N ASN A 258 6.47 -10.37 -10.27
CA ASN A 258 6.11 -11.49 -11.16
C ASN A 258 4.70 -12.05 -10.92
N ARG A 259 3.88 -11.39 -10.09
CA ARG A 259 2.51 -11.84 -9.84
C ARG A 259 1.67 -11.76 -11.11
N ASN A 260 0.74 -12.70 -11.23
CA ASN A 260 -0.21 -12.75 -12.35
C ASN A 260 -1.61 -12.21 -11.97
N ASN A 261 -1.82 -11.86 -10.70
CA ASN A 261 -3.06 -11.32 -10.15
C ASN A 261 -2.85 -10.51 -8.87
#